data_AF-A0A507QRU1-F1
#
_entry.id   AF-A0A507QRU1-F1
#
_cell.length_a   1.000
_cell.length_b   1.000
_cell.length_c   1.000
_cell.angle_alpha   90.00
_cell.angle_beta   90.00
_cell.angle_gamma   90.00
#
_symmetry.space_group_name_H-M   'P 1'
#
loop_
_entity.id
_entity.type
_entity.pdbx_description
1 polymer ?
#
loop_
_entity_poly.entity_id
_entity_poly.type
_entity_poly.pdbx_seq_one_letter_code
_entity_poly.pdbx_strand_id
1 'polypeptide(L)'
;MHLMYTLDKDGKRIYTLKKVLNGEVTKSAHPARFSPDDKYSRHRVTLKKRYGLLLTQQPGMVSPAPKPRYSQADSWDTIDKEAAKI
;
A
#
# COMPACT_ATOMS: atom_id res chain seq x y z
N MET A 1 -26.25 0.81 -6.75
CA MET A 1 -25.80 0.29 -5.45
C MET A 1 -26.56 1.00 -4.33
N HIS A 2 -27.45 0.28 -3.63
CA HIS A 2 -28.32 0.86 -2.60
C HIS A 2 -27.79 0.66 -1.18
N LEU A 3 -26.86 -0.27 -0.97
CA LEU A 3 -26.29 -0.52 0.35
C LEU A 3 -25.33 0.60 0.74
N MET A 4 -25.62 1.23 1.87
CA MET A 4 -24.86 2.33 2.46
C MET A 4 -24.36 1.93 3.86
N TYR A 5 -23.43 2.70 4.42
CA TYR A 5 -22.97 2.52 5.79
C TYR A 5 -22.49 3.82 6.46
N THR A 6 -22.46 3.80 7.79
CA THR A 6 -21.73 4.74 8.66
C THR A 6 -20.72 3.97 9.52
N LEU A 7 -19.77 4.66 10.13
CA LEU A 7 -18.78 4.04 11.04
C LEU A 7 -19.20 4.29 12.49
N ASP A 8 -19.20 3.23 13.29
CA ASP A 8 -19.36 3.33 14.74
C ASP A 8 -18.07 3.82 15.42
N LYS A 9 -18.14 4.08 16.72
CA LYS A 9 -17.00 4.48 17.57
C LYS A 9 -15.84 3.46 17.51
N ASP A 10 -16.17 2.18 17.34
CA ASP A 10 -15.20 1.09 17.21
C ASP A 10 -14.67 0.93 15.76
N GLY A 11 -15.07 1.78 14.82
CA GLY A 11 -14.72 1.68 13.40
C GLY A 11 -15.44 0.56 12.65
N LYS A 12 -16.43 -0.10 13.26
CA LYS A 12 -17.28 -1.10 12.59
C LYS A 12 -18.31 -0.42 11.70
N ARG A 13 -18.63 -1.07 10.57
CA ARG A 13 -19.62 -0.55 9.61
C ARG A 13 -21.04 -0.90 10.07
N ILE A 14 -21.90 0.10 10.18
CA ILE A 14 -23.33 -0.07 10.40
C ILE A 14 -24.05 0.15 9.06
N TYR A 15 -24.72 -0.88 8.56
CA TYR A 15 -25.33 -0.84 7.23
C TYR A 15 -26.74 -0.27 7.23
N THR A 16 -27.09 0.42 6.15
CA THR A 16 -28.41 1.02 5.96
C THR A 16 -28.71 1.21 4.47
N LEU A 17 -29.99 1.43 4.14
CA LEU A 17 -30.43 1.85 2.79
C LEU A 17 -30.69 3.36 2.71
N LYS A 18 -30.72 4.05 3.86
CA LYS A 18 -30.96 5.49 3.93
C LYS A 18 -29.73 6.25 3.46
N LYS A 19 -29.93 7.38 2.76
CA LYS A 19 -28.84 8.26 2.30
C LYS A 19 -28.31 9.17 3.41
N VAL A 20 -29.17 9.54 4.35
CA VAL A 20 -28.83 10.33 5.53
C VAL A 20 -29.33 9.60 6.76
N LEU A 21 -28.47 9.47 7.78
CA LEU A 21 -28.79 8.85 9.06
C LEU A 21 -28.29 9.78 10.16
N ASN A 22 -29.17 10.21 11.07
CA ASN A 22 -28.83 11.06 12.21
C ASN A 22 -28.06 12.35 11.84
N GLY A 23 -28.36 12.93 10.67
CA GLY A 23 -27.67 14.12 10.15
C GLY A 23 -26.35 13.84 9.42
N GLU A 24 -25.83 12.61 9.46
CA GLU A 24 -24.64 12.20 8.71
C GLU A 24 -25.01 11.62 7.33
N VAL A 25 -24.26 12.03 6.30
CA VAL A 25 -24.38 11.44 4.96
C VAL A 25 -23.69 10.09 4.92
N THR A 26 -24.47 9.06 4.61
CA THR A 26 -23.98 7.67 4.54
C THR A 26 -23.11 7.42 3.31
N LYS A 27 -22.15 6.49 3.42
CA LYS A 27 -21.19 6.16 2.37
C LYS A 27 -21.60 4.88 1.63
N SER A 28 -21.27 4.75 0.35
CA SER A 28 -21.51 3.52 -0.41
C SER A 28 -20.74 2.35 0.22
N ALA A 29 -21.42 1.25 0.52
CA ALA A 29 -20.80 0.03 1.03
C ALA A 29 -19.93 -0.69 -0.02
N HIS A 30 -20.15 -0.38 -1.29
CA HIS A 30 -19.46 -1.03 -2.40
C HIS A 30 -18.22 -0.23 -2.80
N PRO A 31 -17.10 -0.91 -3.11
CA PRO A 31 -15.88 -0.26 -3.58
C PRO A 31 -16.10 0.42 -4.94
N ALA A 32 -15.25 1.40 -5.26
CA ALA A 32 -15.22 1.98 -6.59
C ALA A 32 -14.88 0.90 -7.63
N ARG A 33 -15.59 0.91 -8.76
CA ARG A 33 -15.36 -0.05 -9.85
C ARG A 33 -13.95 0.12 -10.41
N PHE A 34 -13.22 -0.99 -10.52
CA PHE A 34 -11.97 -1.02 -11.27
C PHE A 34 -12.26 -1.03 -12.78
N SER A 35 -11.51 -0.21 -13.53
CA SER A 35 -11.57 -0.17 -14.99
C SER A 35 -10.14 -0.20 -15.53
N PRO A 36 -9.78 -1.17 -16.38
CA PRO A 36 -8.44 -1.21 -16.98
C PRO A 36 -8.10 0.03 -17.80
N ASP A 37 -9.13 0.65 -18.38
CA ASP A 37 -9.10 1.84 -19.23
C ASP A 37 -9.26 3.17 -18.46
N ASP A 38 -9.12 3.15 -17.12
CA ASP A 38 -9.23 4.36 -16.30
C ASP A 38 -8.13 5.41 -16.64
N LYS A 39 -8.51 6.37 -17.49
CA LYS A 39 -7.69 7.51 -17.91
C LYS A 39 -7.16 8.36 -16.76
N TYR A 40 -7.83 8.37 -15.60
CA TYR A 40 -7.45 9.18 -14.44
C TYR A 40 -6.64 8.41 -13.39
N SER A 41 -6.27 7.17 -13.66
CA SER A 41 -5.42 6.34 -12.79
C SER A 41 -4.13 7.05 -12.38
N ARG A 42 -3.39 7.64 -13.35
CA ARG A 42 -2.16 8.42 -13.10
C ARG A 42 -2.41 9.58 -12.15
N HIS A 43 -3.45 10.37 -12.39
CA HIS A 43 -3.80 11.55 -11.57
C HIS A 43 -4.10 11.15 -10.13
N ARG A 44 -4.85 10.06 -9.95
CA ARG A 44 -5.18 9.53 -8.62
C ARG A 44 -3.94 9.09 -7.85
N VAL A 45 -3.00 8.40 -8.50
CA VAL A 45 -1.74 7.98 -7.86
C VAL A 45 -0.88 9.20 -7.51
N THR A 46 -0.76 10.18 -8.39
CA THR A 46 0.00 11.42 -8.13
C THR A 46 -0.57 12.20 -6.94
N LEU A 47 -1.89 12.35 -6.85
CA LEU A 47 -2.54 12.98 -5.70
C LEU A 47 -2.24 12.23 -4.41
N LYS A 48 -2.41 10.90 -4.38
CA LYS A 48 -2.08 10.10 -3.19
C LYS A 48 -0.62 10.27 -2.77
N LYS A 49 0.32 10.29 -3.74
CA LYS A 49 1.75 10.48 -3.49
C LYS A 49 2.05 11.83 -2.85
N ARG A 50 1.44 12.91 -3.35
CA ARG A 50 1.64 14.29 -2.83
C ARG A 50 1.20 14.45 -1.38
N TYR A 51 0.12 13.77 -0.99
CA TYR A 51 -0.42 13.84 0.37
C TYR A 51 0.09 12.71 1.29
N GLY A 52 1.07 11.91 0.88
CA GLY A 52 1.59 10.82 1.72
C GLY A 52 0.61 9.66 1.95
N LEU A 53 -0.45 9.55 1.15
CA LEU A 53 -1.53 8.58 1.33
C LEU A 53 -1.26 7.22 0.68
N LEU A 54 -0.11 7.04 0.02
CA LEU A 54 0.27 5.73 -0.50
C LEU A 54 0.73 4.84 0.66
N LEU A 55 0.32 3.57 0.62
CA LEU A 55 0.75 2.56 1.60
C LEU A 55 2.29 2.45 1.68
N THR A 56 2.98 2.60 0.55
CA THR A 56 4.45 2.57 0.46
C THR A 56 5.14 3.76 1.13
N GLN A 57 4.40 4.82 1.47
CA GLN A 57 4.93 5.99 2.18
C GLN A 57 4.72 5.88 3.70
N GLN A 58 3.93 4.92 4.18
CA GLN A 58 3.63 4.76 5.59
C GLN A 58 4.79 4.08 6.33
N PRO A 59 5.15 4.54 7.54
CA PRO A 59 6.24 3.96 8.32
C PRO A 59 5.94 2.49 8.64
N GLY A 60 6.90 1.60 8.37
CA GLY A 60 6.77 0.15 8.58
C GLY A 60 6.37 -0.67 7.35
N MET A 61 6.01 -0.03 6.22
CA MET A 61 5.72 -0.73 4.95
C MET A 61 6.75 -0.49 3.86
N VAL A 62 7.76 0.33 4.13
CA VAL A 62 8.95 0.42 3.27
C VAL A 62 9.70 -0.90 3.42
N SER A 63 9.64 -1.74 2.37
CA SER A 63 10.57 -2.85 2.22
C SER A 63 11.99 -2.34 2.49
N PRO A 64 12.84 -3.11 3.20
CA PRO A 64 14.21 -2.70 3.42
C PRO A 64 14.82 -2.28 2.09
N ALA A 65 15.57 -1.17 2.10
CA ALA A 65 16.21 -0.62 0.92
C ALA A 65 16.82 -1.77 0.09
N PRO A 66 16.70 -1.75 -1.25
CA PRO A 66 17.30 -2.78 -2.08
C PRO A 66 18.77 -2.90 -1.65
N LYS A 67 19.17 -4.09 -1.18
CA LYS A 67 20.58 -4.35 -0.87
C LYS A 67 21.38 -3.89 -2.08
N PRO A 68 22.52 -3.19 -1.89
CA PRO A 68 23.36 -2.83 -3.02
C PRO A 68 23.55 -4.10 -3.86
N ARG A 69 23.25 -4.02 -5.16
CA ARG A 69 23.58 -5.10 -6.08
C ARG A 69 25.05 -5.37 -5.85
N TYR A 70 25.34 -6.59 -5.37
CA TYR A 70 26.66 -7.11 -5.04
C TYR A 70 27.75 -6.28 -5.73
N SER A 71 28.50 -5.46 -4.98
CA SER A 71 29.75 -4.96 -5.53
C SER A 71 30.57 -6.22 -5.81
N GLN A 72 30.97 -6.37 -7.05
CA GLN A 72 31.67 -7.53 -7.62
C GLN A 72 33.11 -7.65 -7.07
N ALA A 73 33.32 -7.40 -5.78
CA ALA A 73 34.61 -7.36 -5.11
C ALA A 73 34.75 -8.38 -3.97
N ASP A 74 33.66 -8.94 -3.42
CA ASP A 74 33.74 -9.79 -2.23
C ASP A 74 33.40 -11.25 -2.53
N SER A 75 34.18 -11.92 -3.39
CA SER A 75 33.97 -13.36 -3.65
C SER A 75 35.15 -14.10 -4.30
N TRP A 76 36.42 -13.84 -3.96
CA TRP A 76 37.50 -14.80 -4.29
C TRP A 76 38.66 -14.93 -3.28
N ASP A 77 38.76 -14.09 -2.24
CA ASP A 77 39.97 -14.07 -1.38
C ASP A 77 40.00 -15.06 -0.18
N THR A 78 39.04 -15.98 -0.07
CA THR A 78 38.98 -16.90 1.10
C THR A 78 39.25 -18.38 0.77
N ILE A 79 39.50 -18.75 -0.49
CA ILE A 79 39.64 -20.18 -0.85
C ILE A 79 41.11 -20.65 -0.92
N ASP A 80 42.09 -19.75 -1.04
CA ASP A 80 43.49 -20.15 -1.26
C ASP A 80 44.36 -20.29 0.01
N LYS A 81 43.81 -20.09 1.22
CA LYS A 81 44.61 -20.17 2.46
C LYS A 81 44.57 -21.52 3.18
N GLU A 82 43.70 -22.44 2.76
CA GLU A 82 43.61 -23.78 3.37
C GLU A 82 44.45 -24.85 2.64
N ALA A 83 44.92 -24.56 1.41
CA ALA A 83 45.75 -25.48 0.62
C ALA A 83 47.25 -25.43 0.96
N ALA A 84 47.72 -24.47 1.78
CA ALA A 84 49.13 -24.27 2.10
C ALA A 84 49.57 -24.82 3.47
N LYS A 85 48.82 -25.80 4.01
CA LYS A 85 49.17 -26.49 5.26
C LYS A 85 49.43 -27.97 5.01
N ILE A 86 50.55 -28.24 4.31
CA ILE A 86 51.30 -29.50 4.36
C ILE A 86 52.59 -29.21 5.11
#